data_AF-R6YN36-F1
#
_entry.id   AF-R6YN36-F1
#
_cell.length_a   1.000
_cell.length_b   1.000
_cell.length_c   1.000
_cell.angle_alpha   90.00
_cell.angle_beta   90.00
_cell.angle_gamma   90.00
#
_symmetry.space_group_name_H-M   'P 1'
#
loop_
_entity.id
_entity.type
_entity.pdbx_description
1 polymer ?
#
loop_
_entity_poly.entity_id
_entity_poly.type
_entity_poly.pdbx_seq_one_letter_code
_entity_poly.pdbx_strand_id
1 'polypeptide(L)' 'MNAFKVTPKRIKRSNGQELTPEMSVVVSTNLFNPFNNGATEVAEAYMRIYGFDYRKSCCCKADFDCVLLG' A
#
# COMPACT_ATOMS: atom_id res chain seq x y z
N MET A 1 -15.74 -9.96 -1.09
CA MET A 1 -14.58 -9.16 -1.51
C MET A 1 -14.42 -8.09 -0.45
N ASN A 2 -13.26 -8.02 0.17
CA ASN A 2 -13.01 -7.15 1.31
C ASN A 2 -12.32 -5.88 0.84
N ALA A 3 -12.80 -4.73 1.27
CA ALA A 3 -12.15 -3.45 0.99
C ALA A 3 -11.23 -3.05 2.15
N PHE A 4 -9.99 -2.65 1.84
CA PHE A 4 -9.03 -2.17 2.81
C PHE A 4 -8.55 -0.77 2.46
N LYS A 5 -8.55 0.13 3.43
CA LYS A 5 -7.81 1.39 3.35
C LYS A 5 -6.38 1.15 3.82
N VAL A 6 -5.41 1.44 2.96
CA VAL A 6 -3.99 1.33 3.24
C VAL A 6 -3.38 2.72 3.26
N THR A 7 -2.80 3.12 4.40
CA THR A 7 -2.25 4.46 4.63
C THR A 7 -0.81 4.36 5.15
N PRO A 8 0.17 5.08 4.58
CA PRO A 8 1.53 5.06 5.12
C PRO A 8 1.60 5.70 6.51
N LYS A 9 2.38 5.11 7.41
CA LYS A 9 2.53 5.61 8.80
C LYS A 9 3.39 6.85 8.93
N ARG A 10 4.38 6.99 8.05
CA ARG A 10 5.41 8.03 8.10
C ARG A 10 5.92 8.33 6.71
N ILE A 11 6.64 9.44 6.60
CA ILE A 11 7.42 9.73 5.40
C ILE A 11 8.57 8.72 5.31
N LYS A 12 8.70 8.02 4.19
CA LYS A 12 9.80 7.10 3.89
C LYS A 12 10.37 7.43 2.53
N ARG A 13 11.69 7.58 2.45
CA ARG A 13 12.41 7.80 1.20
C ARG A 13 13.31 6.60 0.95
N SER A 14 13.13 5.93 -0.20
CA SER A 14 13.95 4.79 -0.58
C SER A 14 13.99 4.65 -2.08
N ASN A 15 15.16 4.29 -2.63
CA ASN A 15 15.36 4.00 -4.05
C ASN A 15 14.84 5.10 -5.00
N GLY A 16 14.97 6.37 -4.58
CA GLY A 16 14.54 7.54 -5.33
C GLY A 16 13.04 7.83 -5.27
N GLN A 17 12.28 7.11 -4.45
CA GLN A 17 10.85 7.33 -4.25
C GLN A 17 10.54 7.84 -2.84
N GLU A 18 9.48 8.63 -2.74
CA GLU A 18 8.96 9.18 -1.50
C GLU A 18 7.56 8.62 -1.24
N LEU A 19 7.38 8.01 -0.08
CA LEU A 19 6.10 7.57 0.45
C LEU A 19 5.70 8.54 1.56
N THR A 20 4.49 9.13 1.48
CA THR A 20 4.00 10.07 2.49
C THR A 20 2.68 9.59 3.11
N PRO A 21 2.33 10.00 4.34
CA PRO A 21 1.05 9.66 4.96
C PRO A 21 -0.19 10.14 4.18
N GLU A 22 -0.03 11.10 3.27
CA GLU A 22 -1.10 11.59 2.39
C GLU A 22 -1.44 10.59 1.28
N MET A 23 -0.52 9.66 0.95
CA MET A 23 -0.70 8.65 -0.10
C MET A 23 -1.58 7.48 0.35
N SER A 24 -2.81 7.75 0.78
CA SER A 24 -3.78 6.70 1.11
C SER A 24 -4.37 6.05 -0.15
N VAL A 25 -4.56 4.73 -0.14
CA VAL A 25 -5.26 3.99 -1.20
C VAL A 25 -6.34 3.08 -0.62
N VAL A 26 -7.37 2.78 -1.42
CA VAL A 26 -8.36 1.76 -1.11
C VAL A 26 -8.16 0.60 -2.08
N VAL A 27 -7.97 -0.61 -1.54
CA VAL A 27 -7.79 -1.84 -2.31
C VAL A 27 -8.91 -2.81 -2.00
N SER A 28 -9.37 -3.53 -3.03
CA SER A 28 -10.37 -4.60 -2.88
C SER A 28 -9.71 -5.93 -3.21
N THR A 29 -9.77 -6.89 -2.29
CA THR A 29 -9.19 -8.22 -2.48
C THR A 29 -10.09 -9.30 -1.88
N ASN A 30 -9.94 -10.53 -2.33
CA ASN A 30 -10.61 -11.70 -1.73
C ASN A 30 -9.82 -12.29 -0.54
N LEU A 31 -8.69 -11.68 -0.19
CA LEU A 31 -7.84 -12.09 0.93
C LEU A 31 -8.27 -11.41 2.24
N PHE A 32 -7.96 -12.06 3.37
CA PHE A 32 -8.14 -11.48 4.71
C PHE A 32 -7.15 -10.36 5.03
N ASN A 33 -6.04 -10.27 4.29
CA ASN A 33 -5.00 -9.27 4.48
C ASN A 33 -4.47 -8.85 3.09
N PRO A 34 -4.53 -7.55 2.73
CA PRO A 34 -4.11 -7.06 1.41
C PRO A 34 -2.60 -7.12 1.17
N PHE A 35 -1.81 -7.43 2.21
CA PHE A 35 -0.35 -7.59 2.10
C PHE A 35 0.08 -9.05 1.88
N ASN A 36 -0.85 -10.01 1.89
CA ASN A 36 -0.51 -11.40 1.57
C ASN A 36 -0.15 -11.56 0.08
N ASN A 37 0.58 -12.63 -0.24
CA ASN A 37 0.98 -12.98 -1.61
C ASN A 37 1.68 -11.82 -2.37
N GLY A 38 2.58 -11.11 -1.68
CA GLY A 38 3.37 -10.04 -2.30
C GLY A 38 2.65 -8.69 -2.44
N ALA A 39 1.49 -8.51 -1.78
CA ALA A 39 0.75 -7.25 -1.73
C ALA A 39 0.42 -6.70 -3.12
N THR A 40 0.03 -7.58 -4.06
CA THR A 40 -0.11 -7.26 -5.48
C THR A 40 -1.08 -6.11 -5.72
N GLU A 41 -2.29 -6.17 -5.15
CA GLU A 41 -3.31 -5.14 -5.29
C GLU A 41 -2.90 -3.80 -4.68
N VAL A 42 -2.13 -3.84 -3.59
CA VAL A 42 -1.55 -2.64 -2.96
C VAL A 42 -0.52 -2.02 -3.89
N ALA A 43 0.42 -2.81 -4.41
CA ALA A 43 1.46 -2.34 -5.32
C ALA A 43 0.85 -1.72 -6.59
N GLU A 44 -0.15 -2.37 -7.18
CA GLU A 44 -0.86 -1.86 -8.36
C GLU A 44 -1.61 -0.56 -8.05
N ALA A 45 -2.30 -0.47 -6.91
CA ALA A 45 -3.02 0.74 -6.53
C ALA A 45 -2.10 1.94 -6.31
N TYR A 46 -0.98 1.76 -5.62
CA TYR A 46 0.02 2.82 -5.41
C TYR A 46 0.68 3.25 -6.72
N MET A 47 1.02 2.29 -7.59
CA MET A 47 1.57 2.59 -8.91
C MET A 47 0.56 3.35 -9.78
N ARG A 48 -0.71 2.94 -9.76
CA ARG A 48 -1.77 3.57 -10.57
C ARG A 48 -2.11 5.00 -10.12
N ILE A 49 -2.22 5.23 -8.82
CA ILE A 49 -2.70 6.51 -8.27
C ILE A 49 -1.55 7.52 -8.14
N TYR A 50 -0.39 7.07 -7.67
CA TYR A 50 0.72 7.94 -7.30
C TYR A 50 1.98 7.73 -8.15
N GLY A 51 1.99 6.76 -9.07
CA GLY A 51 3.23 6.37 -9.77
C GLY A 51 4.28 5.77 -8.84
N PHE A 52 3.87 5.33 -7.64
CA PHE A 52 4.78 4.83 -6.62
C PHE A 52 5.02 3.33 -6.81
N ASP A 53 6.25 2.96 -7.17
CA ASP A 53 6.64 1.55 -7.27
C ASP A 53 6.90 0.97 -5.86
N TYR A 54 5.87 0.34 -5.30
CA TYR A 54 5.90 -0.31 -3.99
C TYR A 54 7.01 -1.35 -3.86
N ARG A 55 7.24 -2.16 -4.92
CA ARG A 55 8.19 -3.27 -4.88
C ARG A 55 9.63 -2.75 -4.88
N LYS A 56 9.90 -1.74 -5.71
CA LYS A 56 11.21 -1.10 -5.76
C LYS A 56 11.52 -0.28 -4.50
N SER A 57 10.51 0.22 -3.78
CA SER A 57 10.72 1.07 -2.60
C SER A 57 11.06 0.33 -1.30
N CYS A 58 11.28 -1.00 -1.36
CA CYS A 58 11.54 -1.86 -0.20
C CYS A 58 10.51 -1.63 0.93
N CYS A 59 9.24 -1.44 0.56
CA CYS A 59 8.13 -1.25 1.47
C CYS A 59 7.64 -2.60 2.03
N CYS A 60 7.24 -2.60 3.29
CA CYS A 60 6.62 -3.77 3.93
C CYS A 60 5.39 -3.37 4.73
N LYS A 61 4.59 -4.35 5.15
CA LYS A 61 3.36 -4.13 5.94
C LYS A 61 3.56 -3.19 7.13
N ALA A 62 4.74 -3.23 7.79
CA ALA A 62 5.02 -2.40 8.96
C ALA A 62 5.08 -0.89 8.65
N ASP A 63 5.30 -0.50 7.40
CA ASP A 63 5.30 0.90 6.97
C ASP A 63 3.89 1.48 6.81
N PHE A 64 2.84 0.66 6.89
CA PHE A 64 1.45 1.05 6.62
C PHE A 64 0.51 0.70 7.76
N ASP A 65 -0.53 1.51 7.90
CA ASP A 65 -1.77 1.14 8.58
C ASP A 65 -2.78 0.60 7.57
N CYS A 66 -3.52 -0.42 8.01
CA CYS A 66 -4.48 -1.13 7.19
C CYS A 66 -5.79 -1.26 7.95
N VAL A 67 -6.85 -0.66 7.41
CA VAL A 67 -8.18 -0.65 8.01
C VAL A 67 -9.15 -1.35 7.07
N LEU A 68 -9.85 -2.38 7.56
CA LEU A 68 -10.94 -3.03 6.83
C LEU A 68 -12.15 -2.09 6.78
N LEU A 69 -12.71 -1.88 5.59
CA LEU A 69 -13.84 -0.98 5.35
C LEU A 69 -15.19 -1.69 5.24
N GLY A 70 -15.19 -3.03 5.12
CA GLY A 70 -16.38 -3.85 4.88
C GLY A 70 -16.10 -4.95 3.87
#